data_AF-A0AAV0Y9S7-F1
#
_entry.id   AF-A0AAV0Y9S7-F1
#
_cell.length_a   1.000
_cell.length_b   1.000
_cell.length_c   1.000
_cell.angle_alpha   90.00
_cell.angle_beta   90.00
_cell.angle_gamma   90.00
#
_symmetry.space_group_name_H-M   'P 1'
#
loop_
_entity.id
_entity.type
_entity.pdbx_description
1 polymer ?
#
loop_
_entity_poly.entity_id
_entity_poly.type
_entity_poly.pdbx_seq_one_letter_code
_entity_poly.pdbx_strand_id
1 'polypeptide(L)'
;MRPLRTCEKKSFKSLIVGLTGSNDAIVPSRKQLSKQLDLKYELYVSMLIDLIAKHDYICATADIWSANNRSYMGMTYNASNFGKAFRVFYSLPNHEASTSDLGNFGENSSESSNFDSGSDCSDLDSERVNLNNLLNVESNIGNNGSFFLPQHMLCCAHTLNLIAANDISKISNNDYNKISKSTFNKLSNFWNLASRSTAASDTIYDVCKCKFPVPVVTRWNSLYDATQKISNHKINVDILFEKLHLPKLKVSEWAFIEEYCYVMKHLAFSLDKLQFEKNSYLGYVAPTLLALRKLLIQFNQLTYCKPLSLAIVTSLEKRFSFLYNLSEPKSKSFIIASISHPKFKMDWVPVRYRDLCKKMFINECNLMSSLITTNSDSADNSDNMSDKEFYSNILCDQNSNHDSLDEEINVQVLKYLNSKKKELQLLNNYPVVKKIFLKYNTTLPSSAPVERLFSGAVQVLTSRRNRLGDVTFNKLLCCRSKQ
;
A
#
# COMPACT_ATOMS: atom_id res chain seq x y z
N MET A 1 -17.91 12.29 10.70
CA MET A 1 -18.01 12.47 12.16
C MET A 1 -18.21 13.94 12.50
N ARG A 2 -19.13 14.26 13.42
CA ARG A 2 -19.40 15.63 13.90
C ARG A 2 -18.83 15.78 15.33
N PRO A 3 -18.53 17.00 15.83
CA PRO A 3 -18.12 17.18 17.23
C PRO A 3 -19.14 16.55 18.19
N LEU A 4 -18.69 15.98 19.32
CA LEU A 4 -19.59 15.34 20.30
C LEU A 4 -20.72 16.27 20.74
N ARG A 5 -20.48 17.59 20.80
CA ARG A 5 -21.49 18.63 21.10
C ARG A 5 -22.66 18.67 20.09
N THR A 6 -22.54 18.02 18.94
CA THR A 6 -23.61 17.97 17.93
C THR A 6 -24.84 17.23 18.43
N CYS A 7 -24.67 16.25 19.33
CA CYS A 7 -25.79 15.57 19.99
C CYS A 7 -26.68 16.53 20.81
N GLU A 8 -26.14 17.68 21.22
CA GLU A 8 -26.86 18.68 22.01
C GLU A 8 -27.61 19.69 21.14
N LYS A 9 -27.40 19.72 19.81
CA LYS A 9 -28.09 20.65 18.91
C LYS A 9 -29.57 20.28 18.80
N LYS A 10 -30.45 21.28 18.91
CA LYS A 10 -31.91 21.10 18.78
C LYS A 10 -32.28 20.38 17.47
N SER A 11 -31.73 20.80 16.34
CA SER A 11 -31.99 20.18 15.04
C SER A 11 -31.59 18.71 14.96
N PHE A 12 -30.49 18.31 15.61
CA PHE A 12 -30.06 16.91 15.67
C PHE A 12 -31.01 16.07 16.53
N LYS A 13 -31.43 16.60 17.69
CA LYS A 13 -32.42 15.93 18.54
C LYS A 13 -33.76 15.76 17.83
N SER A 14 -34.25 16.82 17.17
CA SER A 14 -35.47 16.77 16.36
C SER A 14 -35.39 15.74 15.24
N LEU A 15 -34.24 15.60 14.58
CA LEU A 15 -34.01 14.57 13.56
C LEU A 15 -34.11 13.15 14.15
N ILE A 16 -33.43 12.89 15.28
CA ILE A 16 -33.44 11.56 15.90
C ILE A 16 -34.83 11.19 16.43
N VAL A 17 -35.53 12.13 17.08
CA VAL A 17 -36.92 11.93 17.53
C VAL A 17 -37.84 11.66 16.35
N GLY A 18 -37.70 12.43 15.25
CA GLY A 18 -38.48 12.22 14.03
C GLY A 18 -38.22 10.88 13.35
N LEU A 19 -36.97 10.40 13.33
CA LEU A 19 -36.60 9.10 12.76
C LEU A 19 -37.04 7.90 13.62
N THR A 20 -37.15 8.09 14.93
CA THR A 20 -37.49 7.01 15.87
C THR A 20 -38.99 6.93 16.17
N GLY A 21 -39.79 7.91 15.74
CA GLY A 21 -41.24 7.93 15.93
C GLY A 21 -41.68 8.01 17.40
N SER A 22 -40.74 8.23 18.33
CA SER A 22 -40.99 8.24 19.78
C SER A 22 -40.44 9.52 20.39
N ASN A 23 -41.31 10.24 21.11
CA ASN A 23 -40.93 11.43 21.88
C ASN A 23 -40.04 11.08 23.08
N ASP A 24 -39.92 9.80 23.44
CA ASP A 24 -39.08 9.30 24.54
C ASP A 24 -37.67 8.90 24.09
N ALA A 25 -37.30 9.16 22.84
CA ALA A 25 -35.97 8.84 22.33
C ALA A 25 -34.86 9.62 23.09
N ILE A 26 -34.18 8.94 24.01
CA ILE A 26 -33.09 9.51 24.82
C ILE A 26 -31.84 9.67 23.96
N VAL A 27 -31.62 10.90 23.45
CA VAL A 27 -30.36 11.25 22.78
C VAL A 27 -29.26 11.38 23.84
N PRO A 28 -28.17 10.59 23.76
CA PRO A 28 -27.12 10.61 24.75
C PRO A 28 -26.46 12.00 24.81
N SER A 29 -26.19 12.47 26.03
CA SER A 29 -25.50 13.73 26.25
C SER A 29 -24.04 13.67 25.79
N ARG A 30 -23.41 14.84 25.61
CA ARG A 30 -21.99 14.93 25.28
C ARG A 30 -21.10 14.18 26.28
N LYS A 31 -21.45 14.23 27.57
CA LYS A 31 -20.73 13.51 28.64
C LYS A 31 -20.86 11.98 28.49
N GLN A 32 -22.06 11.48 28.19
CA GLN A 32 -22.30 10.05 27.96
C GLN A 32 -21.56 9.55 26.71
N LEU A 33 -21.62 10.29 25.61
CA LEU A 33 -20.87 9.94 24.38
C LEU A 33 -19.36 9.99 24.59
N SER A 34 -18.84 10.95 25.37
CA SER A 34 -17.42 11.01 25.72
C SER A 34 -17.01 9.76 26.50
N LYS A 35 -17.76 9.40 27.55
CA LYS A 35 -17.46 8.20 28.36
C LYS A 35 -17.52 6.91 27.53
N GLN A 36 -18.47 6.80 26.61
CA GLN A 36 -18.54 5.67 25.68
C GLN A 36 -17.35 5.63 24.71
N LEU A 37 -16.91 6.79 24.21
CA LEU A 37 -15.73 6.89 23.36
C LEU A 37 -14.46 6.47 24.12
N ASP A 38 -14.32 6.92 25.37
CA ASP A 38 -13.19 6.57 26.23
C ASP A 38 -13.13 5.06 26.47
N LEU A 39 -14.25 4.45 26.86
CA LEU A 39 -14.33 3.01 27.09
C LEU A 39 -14.07 2.18 25.81
N LYS A 40 -14.61 2.61 24.66
CA LYS A 40 -14.32 1.96 23.38
C LYS A 40 -12.85 2.06 22.99
N TYR A 41 -12.23 3.20 23.26
CA TYR A 41 -10.81 3.42 23.00
C TYR A 41 -9.93 2.53 23.89
N GLU A 42 -10.20 2.46 25.19
CA GLU A 42 -9.47 1.60 26.12
C GLU A 42 -9.54 0.13 25.72
N LEU A 43 -10.74 -0.39 25.43
CA LEU A 43 -10.91 -1.77 24.93
C LEU A 43 -10.13 -2.02 23.64
N TYR A 44 -10.09 -1.05 22.73
CA TYR A 44 -9.34 -1.15 21.48
C TYR A 44 -7.83 -1.16 21.71
N VAL A 45 -7.33 -0.31 22.62
CA VAL A 45 -5.91 -0.27 23.00
C VAL A 45 -5.49 -1.57 23.65
N SER A 46 -6.25 -2.09 24.62
CA SER A 46 -5.96 -3.39 25.25
C SER A 46 -5.92 -4.52 24.22
N MET A 47 -6.91 -4.60 23.33
CA MET A 47 -6.93 -5.57 22.23
C MET A 47 -5.70 -5.44 21.33
N LEU A 48 -5.25 -4.23 20.99
CA LEU A 48 -4.06 -4.01 20.19
C LEU A 48 -2.77 -4.40 20.92
N ILE A 49 -2.66 -4.10 22.22
CA ILE A 49 -1.50 -4.50 23.04
C ILE A 49 -1.37 -6.02 23.05
N ASP A 50 -2.47 -6.73 23.30
CA ASP A 50 -2.50 -8.20 23.32
C ASP A 50 -2.14 -8.80 21.95
N LEU A 51 -2.55 -8.14 20.86
CA LEU A 51 -2.21 -8.57 19.50
C LEU A 51 -0.73 -8.32 19.19
N ILE A 52 -0.22 -7.13 19.55
CA ILE A 52 1.17 -6.73 19.32
C ILE A 52 2.12 -7.64 20.10
N ALA A 53 1.79 -7.99 21.35
CA ALA A 53 2.59 -8.87 22.19
C ALA A 53 2.77 -10.30 21.62
N LYS A 54 1.87 -10.75 20.74
CA LYS A 54 1.90 -12.10 20.15
C LYS A 54 2.77 -12.22 18.89
N HIS A 55 3.37 -11.14 18.41
CA HIS A 55 4.07 -11.12 17.12
C HIS A 55 5.49 -10.59 17.24
N ASP A 56 6.45 -11.33 16.67
CA ASP A 56 7.87 -10.98 16.69
C ASP A 56 8.22 -9.79 15.78
N TYR A 57 7.40 -9.53 14.75
CA TYR A 57 7.67 -8.52 13.73
C TYR A 57 6.48 -7.60 13.50
N ILE A 58 6.75 -6.29 13.51
CA ILE A 58 5.75 -5.24 13.36
C ILE A 58 6.29 -4.21 12.38
N CYS A 59 5.42 -3.80 11.43
CA CYS A 59 5.70 -2.66 10.57
C CYS A 59 4.81 -1.49 10.96
N ALA A 60 5.45 -0.37 11.28
CA ALA A 60 4.81 0.93 11.39
C ALA A 60 5.03 1.69 10.09
N THR A 61 3.96 2.25 9.53
CA THR A 61 4.05 3.24 8.46
C THR A 61 3.69 4.60 9.01
N ALA A 62 4.51 5.59 8.65
CA ALA A 62 4.28 6.98 9.00
C ALA A 62 4.06 7.80 7.73
N ASP A 63 3.20 8.80 7.85
CA ASP A 63 2.98 9.82 6.82
C ASP A 63 2.93 11.20 7.47
N ILE A 64 3.47 12.19 6.77
CA ILE A 64 3.58 13.57 7.25
C ILE A 64 2.94 14.47 6.21
N TRP A 65 2.00 15.29 6.65
CA TRP A 65 1.35 16.27 5.81
C TRP A 65 1.12 17.58 6.55
N SER A 66 0.89 18.65 5.80
CA SER A 66 0.56 19.95 6.33
C SER A 66 -0.87 20.32 5.94
N ALA A 67 -1.65 20.83 6.89
CA ALA A 67 -2.99 21.37 6.65
C ALA A 67 -3.30 22.49 7.65
N ASN A 68 -3.98 23.55 7.19
CA ASN A 68 -4.37 24.69 8.05
C ASN A 68 -3.21 25.26 8.88
N ASN A 69 -2.04 25.50 8.26
CA ASN A 69 -0.82 25.98 8.92
C ASN A 69 -0.33 25.12 10.10
N ARG A 70 -0.68 23.83 10.11
CA ARG A 70 -0.17 22.84 11.07
C ARG A 70 0.39 21.63 10.33
N SER A 71 1.50 21.10 10.83
CA SER A 71 2.06 19.83 10.40
C SER A 71 1.46 18.71 11.24
N TYR A 72 1.13 17.59 10.59
CA TYR A 72 0.61 16.39 11.22
C TYR A 72 1.52 15.22 10.87
N MET A 73 1.74 14.34 11.84
CA MET A 73 2.39 13.05 11.65
C MET A 73 1.39 11.96 12.01
N GLY A 74 1.02 11.17 11.02
CA GLY A 74 0.18 10.00 11.19
C GLY A 74 1.05 8.75 11.24
N MET A 75 0.88 7.91 12.24
CA MET A 75 1.57 6.63 12.32
C MET A 75 0.54 5.51 12.50
N THR A 76 0.61 4.47 11.68
CA THR A 76 -0.21 3.28 11.81
C THR A 76 0.67 2.05 11.88
N TYR A 77 0.34 1.14 12.79
CA TYR A 77 0.80 -0.24 12.72
C TYR A 77 -0.05 -0.93 11.67
N ASN A 78 0.55 -1.73 10.78
CA ASN A 78 -0.23 -2.38 9.75
C ASN A 78 -1.01 -3.60 10.27
N ALA A 79 -2.08 -3.38 11.04
CA ALA A 79 -3.05 -4.37 11.52
C ALA A 79 -3.57 -5.32 10.40
N SER A 80 -3.55 -4.89 9.13
CA SER A 80 -4.03 -5.70 8.00
C SER A 80 -3.11 -6.88 7.65
N ASN A 81 -1.78 -6.77 7.84
CA ASN A 81 -0.88 -7.91 7.69
C ASN A 81 -1.01 -8.90 8.86
N PHE A 82 -1.35 -8.42 10.06
CA PHE A 82 -1.65 -9.27 11.23
C PHE A 82 -2.92 -10.09 11.01
N GLY A 83 -4.01 -9.48 10.53
CA GLY A 83 -5.25 -10.21 10.20
C GLY A 83 -5.06 -11.26 9.09
N LYS A 84 -4.11 -11.04 8.17
CA LYS A 84 -3.75 -12.00 7.12
C LYS A 84 -2.90 -13.15 7.64
N ALA A 85 -1.89 -12.86 8.45
CA ALA A 85 -1.08 -13.90 9.07
C ALA A 85 -1.98 -14.81 9.93
N PHE A 86 -2.97 -14.23 10.63
CA PHE A 86 -3.97 -14.98 11.36
C PHE A 86 -4.89 -15.82 10.44
N ARG A 87 -5.49 -15.23 9.39
CA ARG A 87 -6.36 -15.98 8.45
C ARG A 87 -5.64 -17.09 7.69
N VAL A 88 -4.35 -16.94 7.41
CA VAL A 88 -3.55 -17.89 6.62
C VAL A 88 -2.85 -18.94 7.50
N PHE A 89 -2.45 -18.59 8.73
CA PHE A 89 -1.60 -19.44 9.58
C PHE A 89 -2.22 -19.83 10.93
N TYR A 90 -3.35 -19.24 11.32
CA TYR A 90 -4.11 -19.58 12.52
C TYR A 90 -5.57 -19.89 12.15
N SER A 91 -5.79 -21.04 11.52
CA SER A 91 -7.10 -21.70 11.56
C SER A 91 -7.24 -22.38 12.93
N LEU A 92 -8.07 -21.82 13.81
CA LEU A 92 -8.46 -22.49 15.05
C LEU A 92 -9.17 -23.82 14.71
N PRO A 93 -8.95 -24.90 15.50
CA PRO A 93 -9.73 -26.12 15.36
C PRO A 93 -11.21 -25.83 15.63
N ASN A 94 -12.08 -26.48 14.87
CA ASN A 94 -13.53 -26.45 15.04
C ASN A 94 -13.93 -26.55 16.51
N HIS A 95 -14.52 -25.50 17.04
CA HIS A 95 -15.53 -25.63 18.08
C HIS A 95 -16.75 -24.83 17.66
N GLU A 96 -17.83 -25.57 17.42
CA GLU A 96 -19.18 -25.07 17.24
C GLU A 96 -19.55 -24.22 18.46
N ALA A 97 -19.79 -22.93 18.22
CA ALA A 97 -20.50 -22.07 19.15
C ALA A 97 -21.43 -21.17 18.33
N SER A 98 -22.67 -21.65 18.21
CA SER A 98 -23.92 -20.93 17.95
C SER A 98 -23.81 -19.57 17.23
N THR A 99 -24.07 -19.64 15.93
CA THR A 99 -24.64 -18.58 15.12
C THR A 99 -25.83 -17.89 15.80
N SER A 100 -25.68 -16.62 16.14
CA SER A 100 -26.81 -15.69 16.16
C SER A 100 -26.39 -14.40 15.48
N ASP A 101 -26.75 -14.33 14.19
CA ASP A 101 -26.87 -13.14 13.36
C ASP A 101 -25.62 -12.30 13.09
N LEU A 102 -24.63 -12.92 12.42
CA LEU A 102 -23.87 -12.19 11.40
C LEU A 102 -24.71 -12.20 10.10
N GLY A 103 -25.46 -11.12 9.90
CA GLY A 103 -26.17 -10.84 8.66
C GLY A 103 -25.21 -10.90 7.46
N ASN A 104 -25.32 -11.99 6.72
CA ASN A 104 -24.72 -12.22 5.44
C ASN A 104 -25.42 -11.34 4.40
N PHE A 105 -24.76 -10.29 3.91
CA PHE A 105 -25.10 -9.69 2.62
C PHE A 105 -23.81 -9.42 1.86
N GLY A 106 -23.46 -10.37 0.99
CA GLY A 106 -22.51 -10.18 -0.09
C GLY A 106 -23.06 -9.23 -1.15
N GLU A 107 -22.13 -8.75 -1.97
CA GLU A 107 -22.28 -8.34 -3.37
C GLU A 107 -23.68 -7.81 -3.77
N ASN A 108 -23.84 -6.49 -3.66
CA ASN A 108 -24.42 -5.61 -4.69
C ASN A 108 -24.59 -4.20 -4.12
N SER A 109 -23.66 -3.30 -4.42
CA SER A 109 -23.93 -1.85 -4.49
C SER A 109 -22.78 -1.14 -5.19
N SER A 110 -22.80 -1.23 -6.51
CA SER A 110 -22.31 -0.17 -7.38
C SER A 110 -23.16 1.08 -7.16
N GLU A 111 -22.88 1.85 -6.12
CA GLU A 111 -23.37 3.23 -6.02
C GLU A 111 -22.23 4.16 -5.61
N SER A 112 -21.67 4.78 -6.64
CA SER A 112 -20.91 6.02 -6.56
C SER A 112 -21.83 7.14 -6.05
N SER A 113 -21.93 7.32 -4.73
CA SER A 113 -22.57 8.51 -4.18
C SER A 113 -21.58 9.68 -4.22
N ASN A 114 -21.60 10.41 -5.32
CA ASN A 114 -21.09 11.78 -5.42
C ASN A 114 -21.82 12.64 -4.38
N PHE A 115 -21.17 12.93 -3.26
CA PHE A 115 -21.54 14.08 -2.44
C PHE A 115 -20.54 15.20 -2.68
N ASP A 116 -20.93 16.03 -3.64
CA ASP A 116 -20.47 17.38 -3.84
C ASP A 116 -20.78 18.20 -2.57
N SER A 117 -19.76 18.88 -2.06
CA SER A 117 -19.98 20.09 -1.29
C SER A 117 -18.81 21.02 -1.58
N GLY A 118 -18.99 21.83 -2.62
CA GLY A 118 -18.19 23.01 -2.89
C GLY A 118 -17.91 23.81 -1.62
N SER A 119 -16.63 24.02 -1.37
CA SER A 119 -16.14 25.10 -0.53
C SER A 119 -14.75 25.41 -1.07
N ASP A 120 -14.64 26.57 -1.70
CA ASP A 120 -13.39 27.19 -2.11
C ASP A 120 -12.31 26.98 -1.04
N CYS A 121 -11.28 26.23 -1.41
CA CYS A 121 -9.98 26.31 -0.75
C CYS A 121 -9.05 26.88 -1.80
N SER A 122 -9.00 28.20 -1.86
CA SER A 122 -7.97 28.95 -2.57
C SER A 122 -6.60 28.38 -2.21
N ASP A 123 -5.85 28.04 -3.26
CA ASP A 123 -4.40 28.06 -3.37
C ASP A 123 -3.62 28.04 -2.05
N LEU A 124 -3.14 26.85 -1.69
CA LEU A 124 -1.91 26.72 -0.91
C LEU A 124 -1.05 25.67 -1.60
N ASP A 125 -0.04 26.16 -2.31
CA ASP A 125 1.12 25.38 -2.76
C ASP A 125 1.63 24.55 -1.59
N SER A 126 1.28 23.26 -1.58
CA SER A 126 1.88 22.31 -0.66
C SER A 126 3.29 22.04 -1.15
N GLU A 127 4.23 22.84 -0.66
CA GLU A 127 5.65 22.58 -0.82
C GLU A 127 5.96 21.23 -0.17
N ARG A 128 6.06 20.18 -1.00
CA ARG A 128 6.41 18.83 -0.56
C ARG A 128 7.89 18.82 -0.16
N VAL A 129 8.17 19.05 1.11
CA VAL A 129 9.53 19.01 1.67
C VAL A 129 10.14 17.62 1.43
N ASN A 130 11.31 17.58 0.79
CA ASN A 130 12.05 16.35 0.53
C ASN A 130 12.78 15.90 1.81
N LEU A 131 12.14 15.02 2.59
CA LEU A 131 12.64 14.52 3.88
C LEU A 131 13.90 13.63 3.79
N ASN A 132 14.42 13.34 2.60
CA ASN A 132 15.61 12.51 2.43
C ASN A 132 16.81 13.01 3.22
N ASN A 133 16.91 14.32 3.46
CA ASN A 133 18.05 14.89 4.18
C ASN A 133 17.85 14.93 5.70
N LEU A 134 16.61 14.79 6.21
CA LEU A 134 16.31 14.95 7.64
C LEU A 134 16.33 13.60 8.41
N LEU A 135 16.03 12.50 7.72
CA LEU A 135 15.97 11.15 8.31
C LEU A 135 17.21 10.28 8.01
N ASN A 136 18.16 10.77 7.20
CA ASN A 136 19.43 10.11 6.90
C ASN A 136 20.55 10.45 7.91
N VAL A 137 20.20 10.81 9.15
CA VAL A 137 21.20 10.89 10.22
C VAL A 137 21.66 9.46 10.50
N GLU A 138 22.75 9.05 9.85
CA GLU A 138 23.51 7.86 10.20
C GLU A 138 23.78 7.94 11.70
N SER A 139 23.21 7.01 12.45
CA SER A 139 23.44 6.86 13.88
C SER A 139 24.91 6.50 14.08
N ASN A 140 25.72 7.52 14.37
CA ASN A 140 27.09 7.36 14.85
C ASN A 140 27.11 6.44 16.07
N ILE A 141 28.07 5.53 16.04
CA ILE A 141 28.34 4.44 16.97
C ILE A 141 28.46 4.95 18.41
N GLY A 142 27.81 4.25 19.35
CA GLY A 142 28.01 4.44 20.79
C GLY A 142 27.14 3.49 21.62
N ASN A 143 27.78 2.45 22.16
CA ASN A 143 27.23 1.57 23.21
C ASN A 143 26.68 2.42 24.36
N ASN A 144 25.37 2.45 24.54
CA ASN A 144 24.70 2.81 25.81
C ASN A 144 23.19 2.60 25.65
N GLY A 145 22.68 1.38 25.92
CA GLY A 145 21.27 1.07 26.26
C GLY A 145 20.15 1.85 25.55
N SER A 146 20.37 2.34 24.34
CA SER A 146 19.54 3.35 23.69
C SER A 146 18.56 2.65 22.77
N PHE A 147 17.29 2.99 22.91
CA PHE A 147 16.27 2.54 21.98
C PHE A 147 16.62 3.05 20.58
N PHE A 148 17.09 2.16 19.71
CA PHE A 148 17.39 2.51 18.32
C PHE A 148 16.10 2.56 17.51
N LEU A 149 15.93 3.62 16.72
CA LEU A 149 14.88 3.64 15.72
C LEU A 149 15.22 2.62 14.62
N PRO A 150 14.25 1.79 14.18
CA PRO A 150 14.46 0.87 13.07
C PRO A 150 14.94 1.60 11.81
N GLN A 151 15.67 0.89 10.95
CA GLN A 151 16.14 1.42 9.68
C GLN A 151 14.96 1.94 8.83
N HIS A 152 14.97 3.24 8.53
CA HIS A 152 13.93 3.87 7.73
C HIS A 152 13.95 3.34 6.28
N MET A 153 12.79 2.88 5.80
CA MET A 153 12.59 2.46 4.42
C MET A 153 11.74 3.47 3.67
N LEU A 154 12.21 3.91 2.50
CA LEU A 154 11.46 4.80 1.64
C LEU A 154 10.25 4.11 1.02
N CYS A 155 9.12 4.83 0.98
CA CYS A 155 7.89 4.36 0.35
C CYS A 155 8.10 4.15 -1.16
N CYS A 156 8.12 2.89 -1.62
CA CYS A 156 8.33 2.55 -3.02
C CYS A 156 7.19 3.07 -3.91
N ALA A 157 5.95 3.04 -3.40
CA ALA A 157 4.80 3.63 -4.09
C ALA A 157 4.94 5.16 -4.26
N HIS A 158 5.45 5.86 -3.24
CA HIS A 158 5.73 7.29 -3.34
C HIS A 158 6.83 7.56 -4.37
N THR A 159 7.90 6.78 -4.37
CA THR A 159 8.97 6.89 -5.37
C THR A 159 8.45 6.68 -6.80
N LEU A 160 7.54 5.73 -7.03
CA LEU A 160 6.86 5.57 -8.33
C LEU A 160 6.00 6.79 -8.69
N ASN A 161 5.27 7.36 -7.73
CA ASN A 161 4.50 8.58 -7.95
C ASN A 161 5.38 9.77 -8.35
N LEU A 162 6.57 9.89 -7.75
CA LEU A 162 7.52 10.94 -8.10
C LEU A 162 8.03 10.82 -9.55
N ILE A 163 8.19 9.59 -10.06
CA ILE A 163 8.54 9.38 -11.47
C ILE A 163 7.45 9.99 -12.37
N ALA A 164 6.20 9.63 -12.11
CA ALA A 164 5.07 10.09 -12.93
C ALA A 164 4.84 11.60 -12.84
N ALA A 165 4.95 12.18 -11.65
CA ALA A 165 4.63 13.57 -11.39
C ALA A 165 5.78 14.53 -11.76
N ASN A 166 7.04 14.17 -11.46
CA ASN A 166 8.16 15.11 -11.49
C ASN A 166 9.19 14.78 -12.58
N ASP A 167 9.37 13.51 -12.94
CA ASP A 167 10.43 13.14 -13.87
C ASP A 167 9.93 13.15 -15.32
N ILE A 168 8.68 12.74 -15.55
CA ILE A 168 8.03 12.82 -16.86
C ILE A 168 7.87 14.28 -17.34
N SER A 169 7.70 15.24 -16.43
CA SER A 169 7.61 16.66 -16.81
C SER A 169 8.92 17.23 -17.37
N LYS A 170 10.04 16.52 -17.19
CA LYS A 170 11.39 16.93 -17.61
C LYS A 170 11.81 16.34 -18.96
N ILE A 171 10.87 15.78 -19.73
CA ILE A 171 11.17 15.25 -21.07
C ILE A 171 11.60 16.39 -22.00
N SER A 172 12.81 16.29 -22.57
CA SER A 172 13.38 17.30 -23.47
C SER A 172 12.97 17.15 -24.94
N ASN A 173 12.21 16.11 -25.30
CA ASN A 173 11.84 15.86 -26.69
C ASN A 173 10.77 16.86 -27.17
N ASN A 174 11.12 17.69 -28.15
CA ASN A 174 10.25 18.75 -28.66
C ASN A 174 8.98 18.23 -29.34
N ASP A 175 9.06 17.14 -30.09
CA ASP A 175 7.91 16.61 -30.84
C ASP A 175 6.88 16.00 -29.89
N TYR A 176 7.35 15.22 -28.90
CA TYR A 176 6.51 14.73 -27.80
C TYR A 176 5.85 15.88 -27.05
N ASN A 177 6.62 16.92 -26.69
CA ASN A 177 6.09 18.06 -25.94
C ASN A 177 5.04 18.84 -26.73
N LYS A 178 5.22 19.00 -28.05
CA LYS A 178 4.24 19.67 -28.91
C LYS A 178 2.91 18.89 -28.97
N ILE A 179 2.96 17.58 -29.26
CA ILE A 179 1.74 16.76 -29.37
C ILE A 179 1.06 16.57 -28.02
N SER A 180 1.84 16.39 -26.96
CA SER A 180 1.35 16.26 -25.58
C SER A 180 0.63 17.53 -25.14
N LYS A 181 1.25 18.72 -25.30
CA LYS A 181 0.61 20.01 -24.97
C LYS A 181 -0.64 20.27 -25.80
N SER A 182 -0.59 20.04 -27.11
CA SER A 182 -1.76 20.20 -27.99
C SER A 182 -2.94 19.34 -27.52
N THR A 183 -2.66 18.06 -27.25
CA THR A 183 -3.69 17.09 -26.86
C THR A 183 -4.25 17.40 -25.47
N PHE A 184 -3.40 17.52 -24.46
CA PHE A 184 -3.86 17.75 -23.09
C PHE A 184 -4.51 19.12 -22.89
N ASN A 185 -4.18 20.15 -23.68
CA ASN A 185 -4.91 21.41 -23.66
C ASN A 185 -6.37 21.24 -24.12
N LYS A 186 -6.60 20.47 -25.19
CA LYS A 186 -7.96 20.16 -25.67
C LYS A 186 -8.74 19.34 -24.64
N LEU A 187 -8.11 18.31 -24.08
CA LEU A 187 -8.74 17.48 -23.04
C LEU A 187 -9.04 18.30 -21.78
N SER A 188 -8.14 19.22 -21.39
CA SER A 188 -8.35 20.13 -20.27
C SER A 188 -9.54 21.05 -20.48
N ASN A 189 -9.73 21.57 -21.70
CA ASN A 189 -10.92 22.35 -22.04
C ASN A 189 -12.20 21.52 -21.90
N PHE A 190 -12.19 20.27 -22.36
CA PHE A 190 -13.31 19.35 -22.18
C PHE A 190 -13.62 19.09 -20.70
N TRP A 191 -12.62 18.76 -19.88
CA TRP A 191 -12.80 18.51 -18.44
C TRP A 191 -13.24 19.77 -17.68
N ASN A 192 -12.72 20.94 -18.02
CA ASN A 192 -13.11 22.21 -17.42
C ASN A 192 -14.56 22.57 -17.76
N LEU A 193 -15.00 22.31 -19.00
CA LEU A 193 -16.39 22.54 -19.39
C LEU A 193 -17.33 21.57 -18.67
N ALA A 194 -16.96 20.29 -18.62
CA ALA A 194 -17.72 19.24 -17.94
C ALA A 194 -17.88 19.49 -16.42
N SER A 195 -16.92 20.18 -15.80
CA SER A 195 -16.95 20.50 -14.36
C SER A 195 -17.69 21.80 -14.04
N ARG A 196 -17.63 22.80 -14.91
CA ARG A 196 -18.19 24.15 -14.65
C ARG A 196 -19.61 24.35 -15.16
N SER A 197 -20.06 23.57 -16.15
CA SER A 197 -21.39 23.72 -16.76
C SER A 197 -22.25 22.49 -16.50
N THR A 198 -23.35 22.68 -15.77
CA THR A 198 -24.34 21.62 -15.53
C THR A 198 -24.95 21.12 -16.84
N ALA A 199 -25.32 22.03 -17.75
CA ALA A 199 -25.86 21.69 -19.07
C ALA A 199 -24.87 20.86 -19.92
N ALA A 200 -23.57 21.19 -19.88
CA ALA A 200 -22.55 20.39 -20.55
C ALA A 200 -22.40 19.01 -19.89
N SER A 201 -22.43 18.95 -18.56
CA SER A 201 -22.38 17.70 -17.79
C SER A 201 -23.55 16.77 -18.11
N ASP A 202 -24.77 17.31 -18.22
CA ASP A 202 -25.98 16.58 -18.58
C ASP A 202 -25.89 16.07 -20.02
N THR A 203 -25.43 16.90 -20.95
CA THR A 203 -25.19 16.50 -22.35
C THR A 203 -24.17 15.35 -22.44
N ILE A 204 -23.11 15.40 -21.63
CA ILE A 204 -22.10 14.33 -21.54
C ILE A 204 -22.73 13.04 -21.00
N TYR A 205 -23.55 13.15 -19.95
CA TYR A 205 -24.25 12.00 -19.38
C TYR A 205 -25.26 11.40 -20.37
N ASP A 206 -25.95 12.23 -21.14
CA ASP A 206 -26.93 11.77 -22.13
C ASP A 206 -26.30 10.94 -23.24
N VAL A 207 -25.13 11.37 -23.74
CA VAL A 207 -24.41 10.71 -24.84
C VAL A 207 -23.62 9.49 -24.34
N CYS A 208 -22.86 9.63 -23.24
CA CYS A 208 -21.95 8.58 -22.79
C CYS A 208 -22.54 7.64 -21.73
N LYS A 209 -23.71 7.98 -21.17
CA LYS A 209 -24.35 7.29 -20.02
C LYS A 209 -23.41 7.13 -18.82
N CYS A 210 -22.39 8.00 -18.73
CA CYS A 210 -21.41 7.97 -17.66
C CYS A 210 -20.83 9.37 -17.41
N LYS A 211 -20.36 9.62 -16.19
CA LYS A 211 -19.68 10.87 -15.81
C LYS A 211 -18.17 10.74 -16.05
N PHE A 212 -17.54 11.75 -16.64
CA PHE A 212 -16.10 11.77 -16.82
C PHE A 212 -15.41 12.28 -15.55
N PRO A 213 -14.38 11.59 -15.03
CA PRO A 213 -13.61 12.12 -13.92
C PRO A 213 -12.82 13.34 -14.40
N VAL A 214 -12.79 14.38 -13.58
CA VAL A 214 -11.99 15.59 -13.83
C VAL A 214 -10.61 15.35 -13.22
N PRO A 215 -9.51 15.50 -13.99
CA PRO A 215 -8.16 15.33 -13.45
C PRO A 215 -7.87 16.29 -12.32
N VAL A 216 -7.37 15.75 -11.20
CA VAL A 216 -6.81 16.57 -10.12
C VAL A 216 -5.32 16.79 -10.40
N VAL A 217 -4.92 18.06 -10.54
CA VAL A 217 -3.54 18.49 -10.90
C VAL A 217 -2.47 17.85 -10.00
N THR A 218 -2.80 17.60 -8.73
CA THR A 218 -1.86 17.07 -7.72
C THR A 218 -1.68 15.54 -7.77
N ARG A 219 -2.44 14.81 -8.61
CA ARG A 219 -2.44 13.33 -8.67
C ARG A 219 -2.44 12.81 -10.11
N TRP A 220 -1.28 12.37 -10.59
CA TRP A 220 -1.12 11.85 -11.95
C TRP A 220 -2.05 10.68 -12.30
N ASN A 221 -2.39 9.81 -11.34
CA ASN A 221 -3.36 8.72 -11.54
C ASN A 221 -4.72 9.25 -12.03
N SER A 222 -5.17 10.40 -11.50
CA SER A 222 -6.43 11.00 -11.91
C SER A 222 -6.41 11.49 -13.36
N LEU A 223 -5.26 11.98 -13.84
CA LEU A 223 -5.08 12.33 -15.24
C LEU A 223 -5.09 11.09 -16.13
N TYR A 224 -4.40 10.02 -15.70
CA TYR A 224 -4.39 8.75 -16.41
C TYR A 224 -5.81 8.16 -16.53
N ASP A 225 -6.54 8.05 -15.42
CA ASP A 225 -7.90 7.48 -15.38
C ASP A 225 -8.87 8.27 -16.27
N ALA A 226 -8.79 9.61 -16.23
CA ALA A 226 -9.60 10.47 -17.07
C ALA A 226 -9.27 10.32 -18.56
N THR A 227 -7.98 10.25 -18.89
CA THR A 227 -7.52 10.06 -20.27
C THR A 227 -7.91 8.68 -20.81
N GLN A 228 -7.79 7.64 -19.98
CA GLN A 228 -8.20 6.28 -20.32
C GLN A 228 -9.71 6.21 -20.56
N LYS A 229 -10.52 6.92 -19.77
CA LYS A 229 -11.97 6.99 -20.00
C LYS A 229 -12.32 7.66 -21.33
N ILE A 230 -11.59 8.70 -21.72
CA ILE A 230 -11.73 9.34 -23.04
C ILE A 230 -11.37 8.35 -24.15
N SER A 231 -10.26 7.62 -24.01
CA SER A 231 -9.84 6.60 -24.97
C SER A 231 -10.91 5.50 -25.17
N ASN A 232 -11.55 5.06 -24.09
CA ASN A 232 -12.61 4.03 -24.14
C ASN A 232 -13.90 4.49 -24.83
N HIS A 233 -14.17 5.80 -24.87
CA HIS A 233 -15.40 6.38 -25.41
C HIS A 233 -15.16 7.22 -26.69
N LYS A 234 -14.15 6.88 -27.49
CA LYS A 234 -13.69 7.64 -28.67
C LYS A 234 -14.81 8.21 -29.55
N ILE A 235 -15.73 7.35 -30.02
CA ILE A 235 -16.85 7.73 -30.89
C ILE A 235 -17.78 8.75 -30.22
N ASN A 236 -18.14 8.48 -28.96
CA ASN A 236 -19.04 9.34 -28.20
C ASN A 236 -18.38 10.69 -27.88
N VAL A 237 -17.07 10.69 -27.63
CA VAL A 237 -16.29 11.91 -27.37
C VAL A 237 -16.22 12.77 -28.64
N ASP A 238 -16.03 12.20 -29.83
CA ASP A 238 -16.06 12.98 -31.07
C ASP A 238 -17.41 13.67 -31.29
N ILE A 239 -18.53 12.98 -31.01
CA ILE A 239 -19.89 13.57 -31.05
C ILE A 239 -20.04 14.68 -30.00
N LEU A 240 -19.49 14.48 -28.79
CA LEU A 240 -19.53 15.49 -27.74
C LEU A 240 -18.73 16.74 -28.08
N PHE A 241 -17.59 16.60 -28.75
CA PHE A 241 -16.79 17.75 -29.17
C PHE A 241 -17.54 18.60 -30.20
N GLU A 242 -18.37 17.99 -31.06
CA GLU A 242 -19.28 18.72 -31.94
C GLU A 242 -20.39 19.44 -31.16
N LYS A 243 -21.11 18.70 -30.31
CA LYS A 243 -22.25 19.26 -29.53
C LYS A 243 -21.84 20.36 -28.55
N LEU A 244 -20.64 20.27 -27.98
CA LEU A 244 -20.10 21.22 -27.01
C LEU A 244 -19.26 22.33 -27.68
N HIS A 245 -19.20 22.36 -29.00
CA HIS A 245 -18.41 23.34 -29.78
C HIS A 245 -16.93 23.38 -29.39
N LEU A 246 -16.34 22.22 -29.07
CA LEU A 246 -14.93 22.07 -28.73
C LEU A 246 -14.07 21.72 -29.96
N PRO A 247 -12.79 22.11 -29.99
CA PRO A 247 -11.90 21.78 -31.10
C PRO A 247 -11.63 20.27 -31.17
N LYS A 248 -12.08 19.63 -32.25
CA LYS A 248 -11.91 18.18 -32.48
C LYS A 248 -10.47 17.72 -32.34
N LEU A 249 -10.32 16.49 -31.87
CA LEU A 249 -9.02 15.81 -31.80
C LEU A 249 -8.60 15.34 -33.20
N LYS A 250 -7.34 15.54 -33.54
CA LYS A 250 -6.74 15.05 -34.78
C LYS A 250 -6.48 13.56 -34.68
N VAL A 251 -6.35 12.88 -35.82
CA VAL A 251 -5.99 11.44 -35.87
C VAL A 251 -4.68 11.16 -35.12
N SER A 252 -3.68 12.05 -35.26
CA SER A 252 -2.41 11.96 -34.53
C SER A 252 -2.56 12.14 -33.01
N GLU A 253 -3.47 13.01 -32.56
CA GLU A 253 -3.74 13.22 -31.13
C GLU A 253 -4.47 12.00 -30.53
N TRP A 254 -5.39 11.38 -31.27
CA TRP A 254 -6.01 10.11 -30.87
C TRP A 254 -4.99 8.98 -30.76
N ALA A 255 -4.10 8.83 -31.74
CA ALA A 255 -3.02 7.85 -31.68
C ALA A 255 -2.07 8.10 -30.49
N PHE A 256 -1.76 9.37 -30.20
CA PHE A 256 -1.00 9.74 -29.01
C PHE A 256 -1.71 9.35 -27.70
N ILE A 257 -3.02 9.59 -27.57
CA ILE A 257 -3.80 9.21 -26.38
C ILE A 257 -3.75 7.70 -26.15
N GLU A 258 -3.90 6.91 -27.20
CA GLU A 258 -3.85 5.45 -27.14
C GLU A 258 -2.47 4.97 -26.68
N GLU A 259 -1.38 5.49 -27.27
CA GLU A 259 -0.02 5.19 -26.83
C GLU A 259 0.28 5.66 -25.40
N TYR A 260 -0.18 6.86 -25.01
CA TYR A 260 -0.01 7.40 -23.67
C TYR A 260 -0.68 6.49 -22.64
N CYS A 261 -1.93 6.10 -22.89
CA CYS A 261 -2.65 5.18 -22.02
C CYS A 261 -1.97 3.82 -21.95
N TYR A 262 -1.44 3.33 -23.06
CA TYR A 262 -0.72 2.06 -23.10
C TYR A 262 0.55 2.07 -22.24
N VAL A 263 1.37 3.13 -22.35
CA VAL A 263 2.60 3.27 -21.55
C VAL A 263 2.28 3.47 -20.06
N MET A 264 1.39 4.42 -19.74
CA MET A 264 1.07 4.77 -18.36
C MET A 264 0.32 3.65 -17.62
N LYS A 265 -0.41 2.77 -18.34
CA LYS A 265 -1.09 1.60 -17.76
C LYS A 265 -0.15 0.72 -16.95
N HIS A 266 1.06 0.49 -17.42
CA HIS A 266 2.00 -0.39 -16.72
C HIS A 266 2.55 0.25 -15.45
N LEU A 267 2.75 1.57 -15.47
CA LEU A 267 3.14 2.32 -14.28
C LEU A 267 2.00 2.32 -13.24
N ALA A 268 0.76 2.58 -13.69
CA ALA A 268 -0.44 2.58 -12.83
C ALA A 268 -0.68 1.19 -12.20
N PHE A 269 -0.64 0.14 -13.03
CA PHE A 269 -0.76 -1.24 -12.54
C PHE A 269 0.32 -1.59 -11.52
N SER A 270 1.57 -1.18 -11.76
CA SER A 270 2.67 -1.46 -10.82
C SER A 270 2.46 -0.75 -9.49
N LEU A 271 2.02 0.52 -9.52
CA LEU A 271 1.69 1.28 -8.34
C LEU A 271 0.56 0.62 -7.55
N ASP A 272 -0.54 0.25 -8.22
CA ASP A 272 -1.68 -0.42 -7.60
C ASP A 272 -1.26 -1.72 -6.93
N LYS A 273 -0.38 -2.51 -7.56
CA LYS A 273 0.14 -3.75 -6.97
C LYS A 273 0.92 -3.50 -5.68
N LEU A 274 1.71 -2.44 -5.59
CA LEU A 274 2.45 -2.11 -4.37
C LEU A 274 1.56 -1.49 -3.29
N GLN A 275 0.51 -0.75 -3.68
CA GLN A 275 -0.44 -0.12 -2.75
C GLN A 275 -1.57 -1.06 -2.30
N PHE A 276 -1.71 -2.25 -2.91
CA PHE A 276 -2.85 -3.14 -2.70
C PHE A 276 -2.89 -3.74 -1.29
N GLU A 277 -3.86 -3.32 -0.48
CA GLU A 277 -3.91 -3.69 0.94
C GLU A 277 -3.91 -5.19 1.18
N LYS A 278 -4.59 -6.02 0.37
CA LYS A 278 -4.67 -7.46 0.67
C LYS A 278 -3.36 -8.22 0.39
N ASN A 279 -2.50 -7.77 -0.54
CA ASN A 279 -1.25 -8.46 -0.90
C ASN A 279 -0.01 -7.54 -0.95
N SER A 280 0.01 -6.46 -0.16
CA SER A 280 1.16 -5.56 -0.07
C SER A 280 2.26 -6.19 0.79
N TYR A 281 3.13 -6.96 0.15
CA TYR A 281 4.35 -7.50 0.76
C TYR A 281 5.57 -6.86 0.10
N LEU A 282 6.64 -6.63 0.87
CA LEU A 282 7.90 -6.12 0.32
C LEU A 282 8.42 -6.98 -0.84
N GLY A 283 8.20 -8.31 -0.79
CA GLY A 283 8.61 -9.25 -1.83
C GLY A 283 7.94 -9.07 -3.20
N TYR A 284 6.95 -8.17 -3.33
CA TYR A 284 6.41 -7.79 -4.63
C TYR A 284 7.23 -6.71 -5.33
N VAL A 285 8.04 -5.93 -4.61
CA VAL A 285 8.73 -4.75 -5.16
C VAL A 285 9.71 -5.13 -6.27
N ALA A 286 10.69 -5.99 -5.97
CA ALA A 286 11.72 -6.33 -6.93
C ALA A 286 11.16 -7.02 -8.19
N PRO A 287 10.28 -8.04 -8.08
CA PRO A 287 9.64 -8.65 -9.25
C PRO A 287 8.82 -7.65 -10.07
N THR A 288 8.05 -6.77 -9.42
CA THR A 288 7.18 -5.81 -10.11
C THR A 288 7.99 -4.76 -10.87
N LEU A 289 9.03 -4.19 -10.26
CA LEU A 289 9.83 -3.14 -10.88
C LEU A 289 10.71 -3.67 -12.03
N LEU A 290 11.28 -4.86 -11.90
CA LEU A 290 12.00 -5.50 -13.01
C LEU A 290 11.06 -5.84 -14.17
N ALA A 291 9.85 -6.35 -13.89
CA ALA A 291 8.85 -6.61 -14.91
C ALA A 291 8.41 -5.32 -15.62
N LEU A 292 8.14 -4.25 -14.86
CA LEU A 292 7.78 -2.93 -15.39
C LEU A 292 8.86 -2.42 -16.36
N ARG A 293 10.13 -2.42 -15.93
CA ARG A 293 11.24 -2.01 -16.79
C ARG A 293 11.32 -2.85 -18.06
N LYS A 294 11.23 -4.18 -17.94
CA LYS A 294 11.30 -5.09 -19.08
C LYS A 294 10.19 -4.81 -20.09
N LEU A 295 8.95 -4.62 -19.63
CA LEU A 295 7.81 -4.30 -20.49
C LEU A 295 8.01 -2.97 -21.24
N LEU A 296 8.44 -1.92 -20.53
CA LEU A 296 8.67 -0.60 -21.12
C LEU A 296 9.78 -0.61 -22.19
N ILE A 297 10.85 -1.38 -21.96
CA ILE A 297 11.94 -1.55 -22.94
C ILE A 297 11.46 -2.29 -24.19
N GLN A 298 10.58 -3.28 -24.04
CA GLN A 298 10.05 -4.08 -25.14
C GLN A 298 9.09 -3.31 -26.06
N PHE A 299 8.68 -2.10 -25.68
CA PHE A 299 7.85 -1.24 -26.51
C PHE A 299 8.62 -0.66 -27.69
N ASN A 300 8.61 -1.40 -28.80
CA ASN A 300 9.29 -1.02 -30.05
C ASN A 300 8.37 -0.26 -31.02
N GLN A 301 7.04 -0.42 -30.90
CA GLN A 301 6.05 0.15 -31.82
C GLN A 301 5.38 1.41 -31.24
N LEU A 302 6.17 2.38 -30.76
CA LEU A 302 5.64 3.66 -30.27
C LEU A 302 6.10 4.78 -31.21
N THR A 303 5.15 5.50 -31.81
CA THR A 303 5.42 6.63 -32.71
C THR A 303 5.61 7.92 -31.93
N TYR A 304 4.78 8.17 -30.91
CA TYR A 304 4.80 9.43 -30.16
C TYR A 304 5.32 9.27 -28.74
N CYS A 305 4.97 8.19 -28.03
CA CYS A 305 5.28 7.99 -26.61
C CYS A 305 6.59 7.24 -26.36
N LYS A 306 7.45 7.06 -27.36
CA LYS A 306 8.79 6.48 -27.14
C LYS A 306 9.62 7.30 -26.13
N PRO A 307 9.67 8.64 -26.20
CA PRO A 307 10.37 9.46 -25.20
C PRO A 307 9.80 9.29 -23.80
N LEU A 308 8.49 9.15 -23.66
CA LEU A 308 7.81 8.88 -22.39
C LEU A 308 8.25 7.55 -21.79
N SER A 309 8.22 6.47 -22.58
CA SER A 309 8.65 5.14 -22.13
C SER A 309 10.12 5.16 -21.67
N LEU A 310 11.01 5.77 -22.45
CA LEU A 310 12.43 5.91 -22.10
C LEU A 310 12.64 6.72 -20.82
N ALA A 311 11.93 7.85 -20.66
CA ALA A 311 12.02 8.67 -19.46
C ALA A 311 11.60 7.90 -18.21
N ILE A 312 10.55 7.08 -18.28
CA ILE A 312 10.14 6.23 -17.16
C ILE A 312 11.22 5.19 -16.86
N VAL A 313 11.80 4.53 -17.86
CA VAL A 313 12.87 3.54 -17.68
C VAL A 313 14.10 4.17 -17.01
N THR A 314 14.60 5.30 -17.51
CA THR A 314 15.75 6.00 -16.92
C THR A 314 15.47 6.45 -15.50
N SER A 315 14.25 6.93 -15.22
CA SER A 315 13.85 7.36 -13.88
C SER A 315 13.74 6.19 -12.91
N LEU A 316 13.25 5.04 -13.37
CA LEU A 316 13.24 3.80 -12.60
C LEU A 316 14.65 3.38 -12.25
N GLU A 317 15.56 3.31 -13.23
CA GLU A 317 16.97 2.93 -13.04
C GLU A 317 17.69 3.86 -12.06
N LYS A 318 17.41 5.16 -12.11
CA LYS A 318 17.99 6.15 -11.21
C LYS A 318 17.46 6.03 -9.78
N ARG A 319 16.14 5.96 -9.60
CA ARG A 319 15.51 5.98 -8.26
C ARG A 319 15.56 4.63 -7.54
N PHE A 320 15.65 3.55 -8.30
CA PHE A 320 15.73 2.17 -7.79
C PHE A 320 17.04 1.50 -8.21
N SER A 321 18.16 2.23 -8.25
CA SER A 321 19.47 1.71 -8.66
C SER A 321 19.82 0.39 -7.97
N PHE A 322 19.55 0.31 -6.66
CA PHE A 322 19.73 -0.87 -5.83
C PHE A 322 18.98 -2.12 -6.36
N LEU A 323 17.81 -1.98 -6.99
CA LEU A 323 17.10 -3.14 -7.56
C LEU A 323 17.65 -3.60 -8.91
N TYR A 324 18.38 -2.75 -9.61
CA TYR A 324 19.05 -3.10 -10.87
C TYR A 324 20.49 -3.56 -10.67
N ASN A 325 21.09 -3.17 -9.53
CA ASN A 325 22.34 -3.66 -9.02
C ASN A 325 22.12 -4.41 -7.68
N LEU A 326 21.79 -5.70 -7.76
CA LEU A 326 21.47 -6.54 -6.60
C LEU A 326 22.65 -6.81 -5.64
N SER A 327 23.84 -6.30 -5.98
CA SER A 327 25.01 -6.32 -5.08
C SER A 327 25.00 -5.20 -4.04
N GLU A 328 24.12 -4.19 -4.19
CA GLU A 328 24.04 -3.10 -3.22
C GLU A 328 23.45 -3.58 -1.87
N PRO A 329 23.98 -3.11 -0.72
CA PRO A 329 23.47 -3.51 0.59
C PRO A 329 21.98 -3.20 0.79
N LYS A 330 21.49 -2.09 0.23
CA LYS A 330 20.08 -1.67 0.28
C LYS A 330 19.14 -2.70 -0.38
N SER A 331 19.65 -3.51 -1.29
CA SER A 331 18.88 -4.51 -2.05
C SER A 331 18.57 -5.75 -1.22
N LYS A 332 19.35 -6.03 -0.18
CA LYS A 332 19.26 -7.25 0.64
C LYS A 332 17.82 -7.53 1.10
N SER A 333 17.16 -6.54 1.70
CA SER A 333 15.79 -6.70 2.22
C SER A 333 14.77 -7.02 1.13
N PHE A 334 14.90 -6.41 -0.05
CA PHE A 334 14.03 -6.67 -1.19
C PHE A 334 14.28 -8.05 -1.81
N ILE A 335 15.54 -8.47 -1.88
CA ILE A 335 15.95 -9.79 -2.39
C ILE A 335 15.36 -10.88 -1.50
N ILE A 336 15.61 -10.81 -0.18
CA ILE A 336 15.17 -11.82 0.78
C ILE A 336 13.64 -11.86 0.87
N ALA A 337 12.97 -10.70 0.89
CA ALA A 337 11.51 -10.65 0.87
C ALA A 337 10.92 -11.33 -0.37
N SER A 338 11.52 -11.11 -1.54
CA SER A 338 11.02 -11.64 -2.81
C SER A 338 11.29 -13.15 -2.95
N ILE A 339 12.45 -13.63 -2.52
CA ILE A 339 12.81 -15.06 -2.58
C ILE A 339 12.01 -15.90 -1.57
N SER A 340 11.82 -15.37 -0.35
CA SER A 340 10.99 -16.03 0.68
C SER A 340 9.51 -16.08 0.32
N HIS A 341 9.06 -15.34 -0.71
CA HIS A 341 7.68 -15.37 -1.17
C HIS A 341 7.44 -16.54 -2.15
N PRO A 342 6.54 -17.52 -1.85
CA PRO A 342 6.33 -18.72 -2.66
C PRO A 342 5.94 -18.47 -4.12
N LYS A 343 5.25 -17.35 -4.39
CA LYS A 343 4.88 -16.92 -5.75
C LYS A 343 6.07 -16.63 -6.67
N PHE A 344 7.18 -16.12 -6.13
CA PHE A 344 8.28 -15.56 -6.93
C PHE A 344 9.57 -16.39 -6.82
N LYS A 345 9.98 -16.75 -5.59
CA LYS A 345 11.23 -17.50 -5.34
C LYS A 345 12.41 -16.89 -6.12
N MET A 346 13.06 -17.67 -6.98
CA MET A 346 14.19 -17.23 -7.80
C MET A 346 13.81 -16.81 -9.23
N ASP A 347 12.54 -16.91 -9.62
CA ASP A 347 12.11 -16.74 -11.03
C ASP A 347 12.32 -15.33 -11.56
N TRP A 348 12.26 -14.33 -10.68
CA TRP A 348 12.44 -12.93 -11.00
C TRP A 348 13.91 -12.49 -11.08
N VAL A 349 14.84 -13.30 -10.55
CA VAL A 349 16.25 -12.93 -10.40
C VAL A 349 16.98 -13.04 -11.75
N PRO A 350 17.64 -11.96 -12.22
CA PRO A 350 18.47 -12.02 -13.42
C PRO A 350 19.56 -13.08 -13.30
N VAL A 351 19.87 -13.79 -14.40
CA VAL A 351 20.84 -14.91 -14.42
C VAL A 351 22.16 -14.53 -13.75
N ARG A 352 22.69 -13.34 -14.05
CA ARG A 352 23.95 -12.81 -13.48
C ARG A 352 23.98 -12.68 -11.95
N TYR A 353 22.83 -12.63 -11.29
CA TYR A 353 22.71 -12.46 -9.83
C TYR A 353 22.17 -13.69 -9.12
N ARG A 354 21.88 -14.79 -9.82
CA ARG A 354 21.26 -15.97 -9.21
C ARG A 354 22.09 -16.55 -8.06
N ASP A 355 23.39 -16.74 -8.27
CA ASP A 355 24.27 -17.32 -7.25
C ASP A 355 24.44 -16.40 -6.05
N LEU A 356 24.61 -15.10 -6.29
CA LEU A 356 24.67 -14.08 -5.25
C LEU A 356 23.40 -14.10 -4.39
N CYS A 357 22.24 -13.99 -5.01
CA CYS A 357 20.96 -13.95 -4.31
C CYS A 357 20.66 -15.25 -3.55
N LYS A 358 21.05 -16.40 -4.13
CA LYS A 358 20.91 -17.71 -3.49
C LYS A 358 21.79 -17.81 -2.24
N LYS A 359 23.06 -17.43 -2.32
CA LYS A 359 23.98 -17.40 -1.17
C LYS A 359 23.48 -16.45 -0.10
N MET A 360 23.04 -15.25 -0.46
CA MET A 360 22.47 -14.28 0.48
C MET A 360 21.24 -14.83 1.22
N PHE A 361 20.36 -15.53 0.51
CA PHE A 361 19.17 -16.12 1.12
C PHE A 361 19.51 -17.26 2.08
N ILE A 362 20.40 -18.16 1.67
CA ILE A 362 20.88 -19.27 2.52
C ILE A 362 21.54 -18.74 3.80
N ASN A 363 22.45 -17.77 3.67
CA ASN A 363 23.13 -17.19 4.83
C ASN A 363 22.12 -16.56 5.82
N GLU A 364 21.08 -15.90 5.32
CA GLU A 364 20.03 -15.37 6.19
C GLU A 364 19.18 -16.48 6.84
N CYS A 365 18.98 -17.62 6.16
CA CYS A 365 18.33 -18.79 6.75
C CYS A 365 19.15 -19.39 7.89
N ASN A 366 20.47 -19.53 7.72
CA ASN A 366 21.34 -20.08 8.75
C ASN A 366 21.40 -19.15 9.96
N LEU A 367 21.50 -17.83 9.73
CA LEU A 367 21.40 -16.82 10.79
C LEU A 367 20.05 -16.83 11.51
N MET A 368 18.95 -17.08 10.79
CA MET A 368 17.64 -17.21 11.43
C MET A 368 17.57 -18.48 12.27
N SER A 369 18.14 -19.59 11.80
CA SER A 369 18.10 -20.86 12.52
C SER A 369 18.92 -20.82 13.81
N SER A 370 20.10 -20.20 13.81
CA SER A 370 20.91 -20.07 15.03
C SER A 370 20.17 -19.31 16.13
N LEU A 371 19.40 -18.28 15.79
CA LEU A 371 18.55 -17.54 16.73
C LEU A 371 17.40 -18.40 17.31
N ILE A 372 16.96 -19.44 16.60
CA ILE A 372 15.92 -20.35 17.09
C ILE A 372 16.50 -21.28 18.14
N THR A 373 17.64 -21.90 17.85
CA THR A 373 18.29 -22.88 18.74
C THR A 373 18.69 -22.24 20.07
N THR A 374 19.21 -21.02 20.05
CA THR A 374 19.59 -20.29 21.28
C THR A 374 18.40 -19.94 22.18
N ASN A 375 17.20 -19.80 21.61
CA ASN A 375 15.99 -19.47 22.38
C ASN A 375 15.31 -20.73 22.94
N SER A 376 15.44 -21.89 22.31
CA SER A 376 14.86 -23.16 22.79
C SER A 376 15.61 -23.76 23.98
N ASP A 377 16.91 -23.50 24.14
CA ASP A 377 17.72 -24.06 25.24
C ASP A 377 17.43 -23.42 26.61
N SER A 378 16.46 -22.50 26.69
CA SER A 378 16.04 -21.81 27.92
C SER A 378 14.67 -22.25 28.47
N ALA A 379 14.00 -23.23 27.83
CA ALA A 379 12.72 -23.74 28.29
C ALA A 379 12.68 -25.28 28.31
N ASP A 380 12.68 -25.84 29.53
CA ASP A 380 12.26 -27.19 29.94
C ASP A 380 12.54 -28.37 28.99
N ASN A 381 13.59 -29.13 29.32
CA ASN A 381 13.67 -30.55 28.96
C ASN A 381 13.46 -31.40 30.22
N SER A 382 12.18 -31.67 30.53
CA SER A 382 11.81 -32.90 31.23
C SER A 382 10.86 -33.69 30.34
N ASP A 383 11.12 -34.99 30.26
CA ASP A 383 10.27 -36.04 29.70
C ASP A 383 10.25 -36.22 28.18
N ASN A 384 11.25 -36.98 27.69
CA ASN A 384 11.08 -38.24 26.95
C ASN A 384 12.45 -38.77 26.48
N MET A 385 13.27 -39.26 27.42
CA MET A 385 14.50 -39.99 27.15
C MET A 385 14.29 -41.48 27.46
N SER A 386 13.86 -42.26 26.47
CA SER A 386 13.84 -43.72 26.58
C SER A 386 14.25 -44.38 25.26
N ASP A 387 13.84 -43.82 24.11
CA ASP A 387 14.10 -44.47 22.82
C ASP A 387 15.34 -43.92 22.09
N LYS A 388 15.69 -42.64 22.30
CA LYS A 388 16.87 -42.01 21.65
C LYS A 388 18.20 -42.55 22.16
N GLU A 389 18.26 -42.97 23.42
CA GLU A 389 19.46 -43.52 24.06
C GLU A 389 19.75 -44.97 23.60
N PHE A 390 18.72 -45.71 23.17
CA PHE A 390 18.89 -47.07 22.65
C PHE A 390 19.57 -47.10 21.28
N TYR A 391 19.24 -46.13 20.41
CA TYR A 391 19.80 -46.04 19.06
C TYR A 391 21.02 -45.10 18.95
N SER A 392 21.40 -44.37 20.01
CA SER A 392 22.57 -43.47 19.98
C SER A 392 23.89 -44.20 19.74
N ASN A 393 23.98 -45.48 20.13
CA ASN A 393 25.15 -46.31 19.90
C ASN A 393 25.34 -46.72 18.43
N ILE A 394 24.34 -46.55 17.56
CA ILE A 394 24.45 -46.78 16.10
C ILE A 394 24.89 -45.52 15.36
N LEU A 395 24.69 -44.34 15.96
CA LEU A 395 24.96 -43.03 15.33
C LEU A 395 26.36 -42.46 15.66
N CYS A 396 27.25 -43.27 16.24
CA CYS A 396 28.61 -42.86 16.59
C CYS A 396 29.52 -42.78 15.35
N ASP A 397 29.36 -41.71 14.58
CA ASP A 397 30.44 -41.06 13.83
C ASP A 397 30.01 -39.63 13.47
N GLN A 398 30.01 -38.71 14.44
CA GLN A 398 29.72 -37.27 14.22
C GLN A 398 30.60 -36.40 15.12
N ASN A 399 31.90 -36.34 14.81
CA ASN A 399 32.74 -35.22 15.20
C ASN A 399 32.51 -34.04 14.23
N SER A 400 31.33 -33.42 14.24
CA SER A 400 31.04 -32.11 13.60
C SER A 400 29.55 -31.68 13.71
N ASN A 401 29.03 -31.48 14.93
CA ASN A 401 27.62 -31.05 15.12
C ASN A 401 27.25 -29.69 14.49
N HIS A 402 28.23 -28.90 14.03
CA HIS A 402 27.97 -27.62 13.36
C HIS A 402 27.76 -27.73 11.84
N ASP A 403 28.44 -28.68 11.17
CA ASP A 403 28.32 -28.84 9.71
C ASP A 403 27.02 -29.57 9.32
N SER A 404 26.56 -30.51 10.13
CA SER A 404 25.35 -31.30 9.84
C SER A 404 24.06 -30.48 9.87
N LEU A 405 23.93 -29.52 10.80
CA LEU A 405 22.76 -28.66 10.91
C LEU A 405 22.66 -27.66 9.74
N ASP A 406 23.80 -27.08 9.35
CA ASP A 406 23.86 -26.18 8.18
C ASP A 406 23.54 -26.93 6.88
N GLU A 407 23.97 -28.18 6.74
CA GLU A 407 23.60 -29.05 5.61
C GLU A 407 22.09 -29.35 5.57
N GLU A 408 21.46 -29.64 6.71
CA GLU A 408 20.01 -29.93 6.76
C GLU A 408 19.16 -28.70 6.39
N ILE A 409 19.55 -27.51 6.88
CA ILE A 409 18.90 -26.23 6.52
C ILE A 409 19.06 -25.95 5.03
N ASN A 410 20.27 -26.15 4.49
CA ASN A 410 20.54 -25.99 3.07
C ASN A 410 19.62 -26.88 2.23
N VAL A 411 19.46 -28.15 2.61
CA VAL A 411 18.54 -29.08 1.95
C VAL A 411 17.09 -28.59 2.03
N GLN A 412 16.63 -28.13 3.20
CA GLN A 412 15.28 -27.58 3.38
C GLN A 412 15.03 -26.36 2.49
N VAL A 413 15.97 -25.42 2.45
CA VAL A 413 15.91 -24.20 1.62
C VAL A 413 15.89 -24.55 0.14
N LEU A 414 16.76 -25.46 -0.31
CA LEU A 414 16.79 -25.92 -1.70
C LEU A 414 15.48 -26.61 -2.10
N LYS A 415 14.90 -27.43 -1.21
CA LYS A 415 13.59 -28.07 -1.44
C LYS A 415 12.48 -27.03 -1.59
N TYR A 416 12.49 -25.96 -0.80
CA TYR A 416 11.55 -24.84 -0.94
C TYR A 416 11.71 -24.13 -2.29
N LEU A 417 12.95 -23.79 -2.67
CA LEU A 417 13.26 -23.09 -3.91
C LEU A 417 12.84 -23.89 -5.15
N ASN A 418 12.98 -25.22 -5.11
CA ASN A 418 12.62 -26.12 -6.21
C ASN A 418 11.12 -26.49 -6.27
N SER A 419 10.35 -26.21 -5.22
CA SER A 419 8.91 -26.51 -5.21
C SER A 419 8.15 -25.70 -6.27
N LYS A 420 7.18 -26.31 -6.96
CA LYS A 420 6.31 -25.61 -7.93
C LYS A 420 5.10 -24.91 -7.30
N LYS A 421 4.82 -25.17 -6.02
CA LYS A 421 3.68 -24.59 -5.29
C LYS A 421 3.92 -23.09 -5.02
N LYS A 422 2.89 -22.26 -5.24
CA LYS A 422 2.94 -20.78 -5.13
C LYS A 422 2.10 -20.21 -3.99
N GLU A 423 1.38 -21.06 -3.27
CA GLU A 423 0.50 -20.69 -2.15
C GLU A 423 1.30 -20.38 -0.88
N LEU A 424 0.80 -19.43 -0.07
CA LEU A 424 1.44 -19.05 1.19
C LEU A 424 1.42 -20.18 2.24
N GLN A 425 0.43 -21.07 2.18
CA GLN A 425 0.34 -22.23 3.07
C GLN A 425 1.54 -23.17 2.95
N LEU A 426 2.26 -23.15 1.82
CA LEU A 426 3.51 -23.88 1.63
C LEU A 426 4.54 -23.57 2.73
N LEU A 427 4.55 -22.32 3.24
CA LEU A 427 5.50 -21.89 4.26
C LEU A 427 5.35 -22.67 5.57
N ASN A 428 4.20 -23.27 5.86
CA ASN A 428 4.03 -24.12 7.04
C ASN A 428 4.96 -25.34 7.04
N ASN A 429 5.38 -25.80 5.85
CA ASN A 429 6.29 -26.94 5.71
C ASN A 429 7.78 -26.53 5.81
N TYR A 430 8.07 -25.23 5.89
CA TYR A 430 9.42 -24.67 5.88
C TYR A 430 9.55 -23.61 7.00
N PRO A 431 9.68 -24.02 8.28
CA PRO A 431 9.63 -23.12 9.43
C PRO A 431 10.67 -21.98 9.38
N VAL A 432 11.91 -22.26 8.96
CA VAL A 432 12.96 -21.22 8.82
C VAL A 432 12.58 -20.20 7.74
N VAL A 433 12.14 -20.68 6.58
CA VAL A 433 11.68 -19.82 5.46
C VAL A 433 10.45 -19.01 5.86
N LYS A 434 9.53 -19.60 6.66
CA LYS A 434 8.35 -18.91 7.19
C LYS A 434 8.75 -17.76 8.12
N LYS A 435 9.70 -17.95 9.02
CA LYS A 435 10.21 -16.88 9.90
C LYS A 435 10.88 -15.76 9.10
N ILE A 436 11.69 -16.10 8.10
CA ILE A 436 12.27 -15.09 7.19
C ILE A 436 11.19 -14.35 6.41
N PHE A 437 10.20 -15.07 5.89
CA PHE A 437 9.07 -14.47 5.20
C PHE A 437 8.37 -13.47 6.11
N LEU A 438 8.05 -13.84 7.35
CA LEU A 438 7.42 -12.93 8.32
C LEU A 438 8.32 -11.74 8.64
N LYS A 439 9.62 -11.93 8.89
CA LYS A 439 10.58 -10.85 9.16
C LYS A 439 10.62 -9.80 8.05
N TYR A 440 10.73 -10.23 6.79
CA TYR A 440 10.98 -9.32 5.67
C TYR A 440 9.71 -8.86 4.93
N ASN A 441 8.65 -9.69 4.88
CA ASN A 441 7.40 -9.36 4.19
C ASN A 441 6.36 -8.68 5.10
N THR A 442 6.61 -8.57 6.42
CA THR A 442 5.79 -7.69 7.28
C THR A 442 5.98 -6.22 6.89
N THR A 443 7.17 -5.85 6.42
CA THR A 443 7.47 -4.51 5.89
C THR A 443 6.62 -4.18 4.67
N LEU A 444 6.06 -2.97 4.67
CA LEU A 444 5.23 -2.49 3.60
C LEU A 444 6.02 -1.67 2.55
N PRO A 445 5.77 -1.89 1.25
CA PRO A 445 6.32 -1.05 0.19
C PRO A 445 5.57 0.28 0.01
N SER A 446 4.49 0.52 0.76
CA SER A 446 3.64 1.69 0.61
C SER A 446 3.09 2.27 1.92
N SER A 447 3.07 3.60 2.01
CA SER A 447 2.34 4.41 3.00
C SER A 447 0.83 4.51 2.71
N ALA A 448 0.32 3.92 1.64
CA ALA A 448 -1.10 4.04 1.28
C ALA A 448 -2.10 3.68 2.41
N PRO A 449 -1.85 2.67 3.29
CA PRO A 449 -2.76 2.40 4.41
C PRO A 449 -2.90 3.59 5.37
N VAL A 450 -1.79 4.28 5.67
CA VAL A 450 -1.81 5.46 6.53
C VAL A 450 -2.47 6.64 5.80
N GLU A 451 -2.16 6.86 4.53
CA GLU A 451 -2.80 7.88 3.70
C GLU A 451 -4.32 7.69 3.61
N ARG A 452 -4.83 6.45 3.48
CA ARG A 452 -6.28 6.17 3.46
C ARG A 452 -6.93 6.45 4.80
N LEU A 453 -6.32 6.02 5.91
CA LEU A 453 -6.78 6.34 7.27
C LEU A 453 -6.94 7.87 7.43
N PHE A 454 -5.95 8.62 6.95
CA PHE A 454 -5.94 10.08 7.06
C PHE A 454 -6.78 10.81 6.00
N SER A 455 -7.06 10.20 4.84
CA SER A 455 -8.07 10.71 3.91
C SER A 455 -9.46 10.75 4.56
N GLY A 456 -9.76 9.75 5.40
CA GLY A 456 -10.93 9.76 6.29
C GLY A 456 -10.80 10.78 7.42
N ALA A 457 -9.58 11.06 7.89
CA ALA A 457 -9.29 12.08 8.90
C ALA A 457 -9.38 13.52 8.38
N VAL A 458 -9.19 13.78 7.08
CA VAL A 458 -9.46 15.10 6.46
C VAL A 458 -10.93 15.45 6.60
N GLN A 459 -11.83 14.45 6.56
CA GLN A 459 -13.23 14.67 6.92
C GLN A 459 -13.37 15.07 8.40
N VAL A 460 -12.46 14.68 9.29
CA VAL A 460 -12.45 15.10 10.70
C VAL A 460 -11.85 16.52 10.84
N LEU A 461 -10.80 16.85 10.07
CA LEU A 461 -10.05 18.11 10.05
C LEU A 461 -10.57 19.14 9.02
N THR A 462 -11.87 19.43 8.98
CA THR A 462 -12.39 20.53 8.13
C THR A 462 -12.29 21.89 8.85
N SER A 463 -12.20 23.01 8.12
CA SER A 463 -12.22 24.39 8.66
C SER A 463 -13.40 24.66 9.62
N ARG A 464 -14.58 24.05 9.38
CA ARG A 464 -15.76 24.11 10.26
C ARG A 464 -15.68 23.18 11.50
N ARG A 465 -14.61 22.40 11.66
CA ARG A 465 -14.37 21.36 12.70
C ARG A 465 -13.09 21.59 13.52
N ASN A 466 -12.44 22.75 13.40
CA ASN A 466 -11.16 23.18 14.02
C ASN A 466 -11.08 23.22 15.58
N ARG A 467 -11.98 22.58 16.33
CA ARG A 467 -12.02 22.61 17.81
C ARG A 467 -12.13 21.23 18.45
N LEU A 468 -11.56 20.19 17.83
CA LEU A 468 -11.31 18.93 18.54
C LEU A 468 -9.92 19.02 19.18
N GLY A 469 -9.82 18.67 20.47
CA GLY A 469 -8.51 18.51 21.11
C GLY A 469 -7.82 17.24 20.60
N ASP A 470 -6.49 17.23 20.63
CA ASP A 470 -5.66 16.16 20.04
C ASP A 470 -6.02 14.77 20.59
N VAL A 471 -6.31 14.67 21.89
CA VAL A 471 -6.73 13.42 22.54
C VAL A 471 -8.04 12.89 21.96
N THR A 472 -9.07 13.74 21.83
CA THR A 472 -10.36 13.32 21.27
C THR A 472 -10.24 12.98 19.79
N PHE A 473 -9.40 13.71 19.06
CA PHE A 473 -9.10 13.41 17.66
C PHE A 473 -8.50 12.00 17.51
N ASN A 474 -7.48 11.66 18.30
CA ASN A 474 -6.85 10.35 18.29
C ASN A 474 -7.85 9.23 18.64
N LYS A 475 -8.67 9.40 19.69
CA LYS A 475 -9.69 8.40 20.07
C LYS A 475 -10.70 8.14 18.95
N LEU A 476 -11.17 9.21 18.29
CA LEU A 476 -12.11 9.10 17.17
C LEU A 476 -11.47 8.42 15.95
N LEU A 477 -10.20 8.74 15.67
CA LEU A 477 -9.47 8.12 14.57
C LEU A 477 -9.27 6.61 14.80
N CYS A 478 -8.85 6.21 15.99
CA CYS A 478 -8.70 4.79 16.37
C CYS A 478 -10.02 4.02 16.35
N CYS A 479 -11.14 4.64 16.74
CA CYS A 479 -12.44 3.97 16.64
C CYS A 479 -12.90 3.80 15.19
N ARG A 480 -12.44 4.64 14.25
CA ARG A 480 -12.77 4.53 12.83
C ARG A 480 -11.99 3.42 12.14
N SER A 481 -10.73 3.18 12.52
CA SER A 481 -9.92 2.11 11.92
C SER A 481 -10.41 0.68 12.21
N LYS A 482 -11.45 0.53 13.06
CA LYS A 482 -12.11 -0.75 13.34
C LYS A 482 -13.27 -1.07 12.37
N GLN A 483 -13.76 -0.07 11.62
CA GLN A 483 -14.77 -0.22 10.55
C GLN A 483 -14.08 -0.46 9.23
#